data_AF-A0A2T5EPU6-F1
#
_entry.id   AF-A0A2T5EPU6-F1
#
_cell.length_a   1.000
_cell.length_b   1.000
_cell.length_c   1.000
_cell.angle_alpha   90.00
_cell.angle_beta   90.00
_cell.angle_gamma   90.00
#
_symmetry.space_group_name_H-M   'P 1'
#
loop_
_entity.id
_entity.type
_entity.pdbx_description
1 polymer ?
#
loop_
_entity_poly.entity_id
_entity_poly.type
_entity_poly.pdbx_seq_one_letter_code
_entity_poly.pdbx_strand_id
1 'polypeptide(L)'
;MPGTEEIQISQEQVRKNKAKVLAKINQQGIMSQGFRLVNVQDYNQRLQALRQKVENFDYLNAANKQQDQVILDIMTEKEKIHDYLDQTSSQKLASGNLDFGSRNQVANATLKKKQLFMMFMETVEAQEALKEYAVKVASVCNGTVKQPPGAYLGVKDFHGALDKITNRKRHYDIGDLKDAARMTIVFETSQDMIAAKSIIALSTEFDKLKHHQSAMKDRYGTSKGKNAKYNCGATEAGYKDIKFFLEMENGHIGELQLNTKNMMVAKKNGHIIYDILRDGGTLDKPFTITNSEVLAKVSRNMNEKWFNFMNTRVPKAKEDIAKVQAIVNRLNQNIANGVNSLLVNLDDIKTLSSVSLCIYAQGDNARALLE
;
A
#
# COMPACT_ATOMS: atom_id res chain seq x y z
N MET A 1 -42.26 -16.51 26.08
CA MET A 1 -41.70 -15.47 25.20
C MET A 1 -40.46 -14.91 25.88
N PRO A 2 -39.29 -14.89 25.23
CA PRO A 2 -38.12 -14.21 25.81
C PRO A 2 -38.40 -12.70 25.79
N GLY A 3 -38.33 -12.06 26.96
CA GLY A 3 -38.52 -10.62 27.09
C GLY A 3 -37.43 -9.86 26.35
N THR A 4 -37.82 -8.84 25.58
CA THR A 4 -36.89 -7.87 25.01
C THR A 4 -36.28 -7.06 26.15
N GLU A 5 -35.02 -7.35 26.50
CA GLU A 5 -34.23 -6.47 27.35
C GLU A 5 -34.09 -5.12 26.62
N GLU A 6 -34.67 -4.06 27.21
CA GLU A 6 -34.42 -2.70 26.76
C GLU A 6 -32.95 -2.36 27.01
N ILE A 7 -32.17 -2.33 25.93
CA ILE A 7 -30.78 -1.87 25.98
C ILE A 7 -30.80 -0.37 26.27
N GLN A 8 -30.59 0.02 27.53
CA GLN A 8 -30.44 1.42 27.91
C GLN A 8 -29.09 1.96 27.41
N ILE A 9 -29.11 2.69 26.30
CA ILE A 9 -27.95 3.40 25.76
C ILE A 9 -27.92 4.81 26.35
N SER A 10 -26.85 5.18 27.05
CA SER A 10 -26.71 6.52 27.62
C SER A 10 -26.70 7.61 26.55
N GLN A 11 -27.17 8.82 26.88
CA GLN A 11 -27.19 9.94 25.93
C GLN A 11 -25.79 10.28 25.39
N GLU A 12 -24.74 10.12 26.21
CA GLU A 12 -23.38 10.33 25.76
C GLU A 12 -22.92 9.27 24.76
N GLN A 13 -23.33 8.02 24.95
CA GLN A 13 -23.09 6.94 24.00
C GLN A 13 -23.86 7.18 22.69
N VAL A 14 -25.11 7.65 22.76
CA VAL A 14 -25.88 8.07 21.57
C VAL A 14 -25.17 9.21 20.85
N ARG A 15 -24.65 10.23 21.55
CA ARG A 15 -23.89 11.34 20.94
C ARG A 15 -22.62 10.85 20.25
N LYS A 16 -21.83 9.98 20.91
CA LYS A 16 -20.61 9.37 20.33
C LYS A 16 -20.96 8.51 19.11
N ASN A 17 -22.02 7.71 19.18
CA ASN A 17 -22.47 6.87 18.07
C ASN A 17 -22.98 7.73 16.91
N LYS A 18 -23.78 8.77 17.17
CA LYS A 18 -24.27 9.72 16.16
C LYS A 18 -23.11 10.42 15.46
N ALA A 19 -22.10 10.89 16.20
CA ALA A 19 -20.90 11.49 15.61
C ALA A 19 -20.13 10.49 14.72
N LYS A 20 -19.95 9.24 15.17
CA LYS A 20 -19.33 8.17 14.37
C LYS A 20 -20.14 7.81 13.13
N VAL A 21 -21.46 7.77 13.23
CA VAL A 21 -22.37 7.48 12.12
C VAL A 21 -22.38 8.64 11.12
N LEU A 22 -22.47 9.89 11.59
CA LEU A 22 -22.38 11.06 10.72
C LEU A 22 -21.01 11.17 10.05
N ALA A 23 -19.91 10.85 10.73
CA ALA A 23 -18.58 10.77 10.11
C ALA A 23 -18.50 9.68 9.03
N LYS A 24 -19.22 8.57 9.19
CA LYS A 24 -19.37 7.53 8.15
C LYS A 24 -20.30 7.96 7.01
N ILE A 25 -21.33 8.75 7.28
CA ILE A 25 -22.27 9.26 6.26
C ILE A 25 -21.63 10.41 5.46
N ASN A 26 -20.82 11.25 6.10
CA ASN A 26 -20.11 12.38 5.49
C ASN A 26 -18.91 11.93 4.61
N GLN A 27 -18.88 10.65 4.23
CA GLN A 27 -17.96 10.08 3.24
C GLN A 27 -18.27 10.55 1.80
N GLN A 28 -19.31 11.35 1.57
CA GLN A 28 -19.63 11.92 0.25
C GLN A 28 -18.47 12.74 -0.36
N GLY A 29 -17.50 13.20 0.46
CA GLY A 29 -16.27 13.82 -0.03
C GLY A 29 -15.09 12.86 -0.27
N ILE A 30 -15.19 11.61 0.19
CA ILE A 30 -14.09 10.62 0.13
C ILE A 30 -14.19 9.82 -1.16
N MET A 31 -13.17 9.96 -2.00
CA MET A 31 -13.03 9.16 -3.22
C MET A 31 -12.94 7.68 -2.87
N SER A 32 -13.82 6.85 -3.43
CA SER A 32 -13.91 5.40 -3.18
C SER A 32 -14.19 4.67 -4.50
N GLN A 33 -13.70 3.45 -4.64
CA GLN A 33 -14.08 2.54 -5.75
C GLN A 33 -15.44 1.86 -5.52
N GLY A 34 -16.14 2.23 -4.45
CA GLY A 34 -17.42 1.67 -4.07
C GLY A 34 -17.30 0.33 -3.34
N PHE A 35 -18.45 -0.23 -2.99
CA PHE A 35 -18.57 -1.52 -2.32
C PHE A 35 -19.17 -2.53 -3.30
N ARG A 36 -18.61 -3.75 -3.34
CA ARG A 36 -19.22 -4.86 -4.09
C ARG A 36 -20.10 -5.68 -3.18
N LEU A 37 -21.37 -5.83 -3.57
CA LEU A 37 -22.22 -6.87 -3.01
C LEU A 37 -21.77 -8.22 -3.58
N VAL A 38 -21.65 -9.22 -2.72
CA VAL A 38 -21.22 -10.56 -3.13
C VAL A 38 -22.46 -11.41 -3.34
N ASN A 39 -22.84 -11.61 -4.59
CA ASN A 39 -23.83 -12.64 -4.95
C ASN A 39 -23.18 -14.02 -4.77
N VAL A 40 -23.83 -14.91 -4.03
CA VAL A 40 -23.29 -16.25 -3.73
C VAL A 40 -23.15 -17.11 -4.98
N GLN A 41 -24.07 -17.01 -5.93
CA GLN A 41 -24.03 -17.75 -7.18
C GLN A 41 -22.85 -17.29 -8.04
N ASP A 42 -22.72 -15.99 -8.28
CA ASP A 42 -21.61 -15.42 -9.06
C ASP A 42 -20.26 -15.72 -8.42
N TYR A 43 -20.19 -15.62 -7.08
CA TYR A 43 -19.01 -15.96 -6.31
C TYR A 43 -18.59 -17.43 -6.54
N ASN A 44 -19.52 -18.36 -6.42
CA ASN A 44 -19.23 -19.78 -6.60
C ASN A 44 -18.83 -20.10 -8.04
N GLN A 45 -19.50 -19.48 -9.02
CA GLN A 45 -19.17 -19.62 -10.43
C GLN A 45 -17.75 -19.12 -10.72
N ARG A 46 -17.38 -17.93 -10.24
CA ARG A 46 -16.03 -17.38 -10.41
C ARG A 46 -14.96 -18.22 -9.70
N LEU A 47 -15.27 -18.76 -8.52
CA LEU A 47 -14.35 -19.64 -7.80
C LEU A 47 -14.13 -20.96 -8.56
N GLN A 48 -15.18 -21.52 -9.15
CA GLN A 48 -15.06 -22.70 -10.00
C GLN A 48 -14.27 -22.40 -11.28
N ALA A 49 -14.50 -21.25 -11.91
CA ALA A 49 -13.72 -20.82 -13.06
C ALA A 49 -12.22 -20.64 -12.70
N LEU A 50 -11.91 -20.09 -11.53
CA LEU A 50 -10.52 -19.98 -11.05
C LEU A 50 -9.88 -21.37 -10.88
N ARG A 51 -10.58 -22.32 -10.26
CA ARG A 51 -10.10 -23.71 -10.13
C ARG A 51 -9.75 -24.30 -11.51
N GLN A 52 -10.69 -24.23 -12.44
CA GLN A 52 -10.49 -24.74 -13.80
C GLN A 52 -9.33 -24.04 -14.52
N LYS A 53 -9.20 -22.72 -14.34
CA LYS A 53 -8.11 -21.94 -14.93
C LYS A 53 -6.76 -22.35 -14.36
N VAL A 54 -6.63 -22.50 -13.04
CA VAL A 54 -5.38 -22.94 -12.40
C VAL A 54 -4.95 -24.33 -12.88
N GLU A 55 -5.91 -25.24 -13.06
CA GLU A 55 -5.67 -26.62 -13.50
C GLU A 55 -5.31 -26.72 -14.99
N ASN A 56 -6.04 -26.01 -15.85
CA ASN A 56 -6.07 -26.31 -17.29
C ASN A 56 -5.57 -25.17 -18.19
N PHE A 57 -5.42 -23.95 -17.67
CA PHE A 57 -4.98 -22.82 -18.49
C PHE A 57 -3.47 -22.87 -18.72
N ASP A 58 -3.05 -22.63 -19.96
CA ASP A 58 -1.64 -22.48 -20.29
C ASP A 58 -1.20 -21.03 -20.03
N TYR A 59 -0.50 -20.83 -18.91
CA TYR A 59 -0.04 -19.51 -18.51
C TYR A 59 1.27 -19.17 -19.22
N LEU A 60 1.25 -18.11 -20.02
CA LEU A 60 2.46 -17.51 -20.57
C LEU A 60 3.41 -16.94 -19.50
N ASN A 61 2.90 -16.71 -18.28
CA ASN A 61 3.65 -16.11 -17.19
C ASN A 61 3.43 -16.89 -15.87
N ALA A 62 4.50 -17.48 -15.33
CA ALA A 62 4.49 -18.22 -14.08
C ALA A 62 4.01 -17.39 -12.88
N ALA A 63 4.29 -16.08 -12.85
CA ALA A 63 3.81 -15.20 -11.79
C ALA A 63 2.28 -15.08 -11.80
N ASN A 64 1.64 -15.11 -12.98
CA ASN A 64 0.18 -15.09 -13.08
C ASN A 64 -0.43 -16.40 -12.56
N LYS A 65 0.17 -17.56 -12.90
CA LYS A 65 -0.25 -18.85 -12.35
C LYS A 65 -0.11 -18.88 -10.83
N GLN A 66 1.03 -18.42 -10.31
CA GLN A 66 1.28 -18.36 -8.87
C GLN A 66 0.27 -17.46 -8.15
N GLN A 67 -0.03 -16.30 -8.71
CA GLN A 67 -1.05 -15.39 -8.16
C GLN A 67 -2.42 -16.07 -8.11
N ASP A 68 -2.85 -16.72 -9.19
CA ASP A 68 -4.15 -17.39 -9.25
C ASP A 68 -4.23 -18.57 -8.26
N GLN A 69 -3.13 -19.31 -8.09
CA GLN A 69 -3.02 -20.35 -7.07
C GLN A 69 -3.15 -19.75 -5.67
N VAL A 70 -2.43 -18.67 -5.36
CA VAL A 70 -2.51 -17.98 -4.07
C VAL A 70 -3.94 -17.51 -3.77
N ILE A 71 -4.62 -16.95 -4.77
CA ILE A 71 -6.04 -16.59 -4.63
C ILE A 71 -6.85 -17.85 -4.30
N LEU A 72 -6.69 -18.93 -5.07
CA LEU A 72 -7.44 -20.16 -4.85
C LEU A 72 -7.24 -20.72 -3.44
N ASP A 73 -6.01 -20.79 -2.97
CA ASP A 73 -5.65 -21.27 -1.63
C ASP A 73 -6.33 -20.39 -0.56
N ILE A 74 -6.19 -19.06 -0.66
CA ILE A 74 -6.82 -18.11 0.27
C ILE A 74 -8.36 -18.25 0.29
N MET A 75 -8.97 -18.53 -0.86
CA MET A 75 -10.41 -18.64 -0.97
C MET A 75 -10.94 -19.97 -0.43
N THR A 76 -10.14 -21.04 -0.43
CA THR A 76 -10.63 -22.41 -0.22
C THR A 76 -10.07 -23.11 1.01
N GLU A 77 -8.88 -22.76 1.45
CA GLU A 77 -8.29 -23.28 2.69
C GLU A 77 -8.81 -22.51 3.89
N LYS A 78 -9.35 -23.22 4.88
CA LYS A 78 -9.93 -22.62 6.09
C LYS A 78 -8.87 -21.89 6.92
N GLU A 79 -7.67 -22.46 7.02
CA GLU A 79 -6.58 -21.95 7.86
C GLU A 79 -6.03 -20.60 7.38
N LYS A 80 -6.14 -20.29 6.08
CA LYS A 80 -5.63 -19.03 5.51
C LYS A 80 -6.29 -17.77 6.08
N ILE A 81 -7.44 -17.88 6.74
CA ILE A 81 -8.06 -16.72 7.38
C ILE A 81 -7.21 -16.17 8.54
N HIS A 82 -6.41 -17.01 9.20
CA HIS A 82 -5.58 -16.63 10.34
C HIS A 82 -4.52 -15.58 9.98
N ASP A 83 -4.06 -15.56 8.72
CA ASP A 83 -3.11 -14.58 8.19
C ASP A 83 -3.68 -13.15 8.18
N TYR A 84 -5.00 -13.00 8.28
CA TYR A 84 -5.72 -11.73 8.15
C TYR A 84 -6.42 -11.31 9.44
N LEU A 85 -6.01 -11.89 10.57
CA LEU A 85 -6.50 -11.59 11.91
C LEU A 85 -5.34 -11.11 12.79
N ASP A 86 -5.66 -10.37 13.86
CA ASP A 86 -4.66 -10.17 14.90
C ASP A 86 -4.43 -11.44 15.71
N GLN A 87 -3.31 -11.47 16.42
CA GLN A 87 -2.89 -12.62 17.22
C GLN A 87 -3.97 -13.09 18.19
N THR A 88 -4.66 -12.15 18.86
CA THR A 88 -5.71 -12.48 19.83
C THR A 88 -6.92 -13.14 19.16
N SER A 89 -7.43 -12.57 18.07
CA SER A 89 -8.56 -13.13 17.34
C SER A 89 -8.20 -14.43 16.62
N SER A 90 -6.97 -14.55 16.12
CA SER A 90 -6.46 -15.79 15.54
C SER A 90 -6.43 -16.93 16.55
N GLN A 91 -5.92 -16.69 17.77
CA GLN A 91 -5.91 -17.68 18.86
C GLN A 91 -7.33 -18.04 19.35
N LYS A 92 -8.23 -17.05 19.43
CA LYS A 92 -9.63 -17.27 19.81
C LYS A 92 -10.41 -18.05 18.75
N LEU A 93 -10.10 -17.84 17.48
CA LEU A 93 -10.67 -18.63 16.38
C LEU A 93 -10.21 -20.10 16.47
N ALA A 94 -8.92 -20.32 16.67
CA ALA A 94 -8.36 -21.67 16.79
C ALA A 94 -8.91 -22.45 18.00
N SER A 95 -9.18 -21.77 19.11
CA SER A 95 -9.76 -22.38 20.31
C SER A 95 -11.29 -22.48 20.30
N GLY A 96 -11.98 -21.92 19.30
CA GLY A 96 -13.45 -21.89 19.21
C GLY A 96 -14.14 -20.92 20.16
N ASN A 97 -13.40 -20.26 21.07
CA ASN A 97 -13.93 -19.37 22.10
C ASN A 97 -13.93 -17.90 21.65
N LEU A 98 -14.63 -17.62 20.56
CA LEU A 98 -14.71 -16.27 19.99
C LEU A 98 -15.63 -15.37 20.82
N ASP A 99 -15.11 -14.22 21.27
CA ASP A 99 -15.92 -13.11 21.77
C ASP A 99 -16.49 -12.26 20.62
N PHE A 100 -17.32 -11.25 20.94
CA PHE A 100 -17.93 -10.39 19.94
C PHE A 100 -16.90 -9.68 19.03
N GLY A 101 -15.79 -9.19 19.61
CA GLY A 101 -14.75 -8.48 18.88
C GLY A 101 -14.08 -9.37 17.84
N SER A 102 -13.65 -10.57 18.25
CA SER A 102 -13.04 -11.56 17.37
C SER A 102 -14.03 -12.09 16.33
N ARG A 103 -15.31 -12.33 16.68
CA ARG A 103 -16.35 -12.70 15.70
C ARG A 103 -16.50 -11.64 14.63
N ASN A 104 -16.57 -10.36 15.02
CA ASN A 104 -16.69 -9.25 14.09
C ASN A 104 -15.45 -9.12 13.19
N GLN A 105 -14.25 -9.32 13.72
CA GLN A 105 -13.04 -9.29 12.88
C GLN A 105 -13.02 -10.43 11.85
N VAL A 106 -13.35 -11.65 12.26
CA VAL A 106 -13.44 -12.82 11.37
C VAL A 106 -14.48 -12.59 10.27
N ALA A 107 -15.67 -12.08 10.62
CA ALA A 107 -16.71 -11.75 9.66
C ALA A 107 -16.25 -10.68 8.66
N ASN A 108 -15.63 -9.59 9.13
CA ASN A 108 -15.13 -8.51 8.28
C ASN A 108 -14.01 -8.99 7.34
N ALA A 109 -13.04 -9.75 7.84
CA ALA A 109 -11.97 -10.32 7.02
C ALA A 109 -12.54 -11.26 5.95
N THR A 110 -13.52 -12.10 6.31
CA THR A 110 -14.21 -13.01 5.37
C THR A 110 -14.97 -12.25 4.29
N LEU A 111 -15.67 -11.18 4.65
CA LEU A 111 -16.40 -10.34 3.69
C LEU A 111 -15.43 -9.64 2.73
N LYS A 112 -14.41 -8.95 3.26
CA LYS A 112 -13.40 -8.25 2.47
C LYS A 112 -12.65 -9.19 1.51
N LYS A 113 -12.34 -10.41 1.97
CA LYS A 113 -11.76 -11.47 1.14
C LYS A 113 -12.62 -11.79 -0.08
N LYS A 114 -13.92 -12.03 0.12
CA LYS A 114 -14.86 -12.30 -0.98
C LYS A 114 -15.02 -11.09 -1.91
N GLN A 115 -15.14 -9.89 -1.36
CA GLN A 115 -15.28 -8.66 -2.16
C GLN A 115 -14.04 -8.42 -3.03
N LEU A 116 -12.85 -8.57 -2.46
CA LEU A 116 -11.59 -8.45 -3.20
C LEU A 116 -11.52 -9.47 -4.33
N PHE A 117 -11.89 -10.73 -4.07
CA PHE A 117 -11.94 -11.77 -5.08
C PHE A 117 -12.85 -11.40 -6.25
N MET A 118 -14.06 -10.89 -5.97
CA MET A 118 -14.99 -10.46 -7.02
C MET A 118 -14.44 -9.27 -7.84
N MET A 119 -13.69 -8.36 -7.21
CA MET A 119 -13.10 -7.18 -7.88
C MET A 119 -11.79 -7.47 -8.61
N PHE A 120 -11.11 -8.58 -8.33
CA PHE A 120 -9.72 -8.77 -8.75
C PHE A 120 -9.55 -8.80 -10.27
N MET A 121 -10.47 -9.46 -11.00
CA MET A 121 -10.42 -9.49 -12.47
C MET A 121 -10.65 -8.11 -13.10
N GLU A 122 -11.59 -7.34 -12.55
CA GLU A 122 -11.85 -5.97 -13.00
C GLU A 122 -10.65 -5.05 -12.70
N THR A 123 -9.90 -5.35 -11.62
CA THR A 123 -8.63 -4.68 -11.31
C THR A 123 -7.55 -5.04 -12.32
N VAL A 124 -7.50 -6.27 -12.81
CA VAL A 124 -6.57 -6.69 -13.87
C VAL A 124 -6.86 -5.91 -15.15
N GLU A 125 -8.12 -5.84 -15.59
CA GLU A 125 -8.52 -5.02 -16.75
C GLU A 125 -8.14 -3.54 -16.56
N ALA A 126 -8.37 -2.99 -15.37
CA ALA A 126 -8.00 -1.62 -15.05
C ALA A 126 -6.48 -1.40 -15.09
N GLN A 127 -5.67 -2.39 -14.72
CA GLN A 127 -4.22 -2.34 -14.84
C GLN A 127 -3.76 -2.27 -16.29
N GLU A 128 -4.40 -3.03 -17.19
CA GLU A 128 -4.09 -3.00 -18.62
C GLU A 128 -4.40 -1.63 -19.22
N ALA A 129 -5.60 -1.12 -18.97
CA ALA A 129 -6.00 0.23 -19.40
C ALA A 129 -5.07 1.32 -18.83
N LEU A 130 -4.73 1.23 -17.55
CA LEU A 130 -3.81 2.16 -16.89
C LEU A 130 -2.41 2.12 -17.51
N LYS A 131 -1.92 0.93 -17.88
CA LYS A 131 -0.62 0.77 -18.55
C LYS A 131 -0.65 1.43 -19.93
N GLU A 132 -1.67 1.19 -20.73
CA GLU A 132 -1.80 1.82 -22.04
C GLU A 132 -1.85 3.35 -21.94
N TYR A 133 -2.65 3.86 -21.00
CA TYR A 133 -2.72 5.29 -20.72
C TYR A 133 -1.34 5.84 -20.29
N ALA A 134 -0.65 5.15 -19.38
CA ALA A 134 0.68 5.56 -18.94
C ALA A 134 1.71 5.57 -20.09
N VAL A 135 1.65 4.62 -21.03
CA VAL A 135 2.49 4.60 -22.23
C VAL A 135 2.21 5.80 -23.12
N LYS A 136 0.94 6.15 -23.34
CA LYS A 136 0.56 7.34 -24.12
C LYS A 136 1.15 8.61 -23.50
N VAL A 137 0.96 8.83 -22.21
CA VAL A 137 1.52 9.99 -21.50
C VAL A 137 3.05 10.00 -21.56
N ALA A 138 3.70 8.86 -21.31
CA ALA A 138 5.14 8.76 -21.32
C ALA A 138 5.74 9.08 -22.71
N SER A 139 5.07 8.64 -23.79
CA SER A 139 5.53 8.87 -25.17
C SER A 139 5.57 10.34 -25.59
N VAL A 140 4.70 11.18 -25.02
CA VAL A 140 4.63 12.61 -25.35
C VAL A 140 5.40 13.51 -24.37
N CYS A 141 5.82 12.96 -23.22
CA CYS A 141 6.53 13.69 -22.17
C CYS A 141 7.91 13.09 -21.86
N ASN A 142 8.54 12.37 -22.79
CA ASN A 142 9.88 11.78 -22.60
C ASN A 142 10.00 10.95 -21.31
N GLY A 143 8.94 10.27 -20.92
CA GLY A 143 8.89 9.41 -19.74
C GLY A 143 9.22 7.97 -20.06
N THR A 144 9.67 7.22 -19.05
CA THR A 144 9.76 5.77 -19.09
C THR A 144 8.71 5.15 -18.19
N VAL A 145 7.85 4.31 -18.76
CA VAL A 145 6.88 3.57 -17.97
C VAL A 145 7.59 2.48 -17.18
N LYS A 146 7.41 2.48 -15.87
CA LYS A 146 7.90 1.46 -14.96
C LYS A 146 6.73 0.71 -14.35
N GLN A 147 6.64 -0.56 -14.69
CA GLN A 147 5.68 -1.48 -14.10
C GLN A 147 6.10 -1.83 -12.66
N PRO A 148 5.18 -1.76 -11.68
CA PRO A 148 5.43 -2.28 -10.34
C PRO A 148 5.62 -3.81 -10.35
N PRO A 149 6.29 -4.39 -9.34
CA PRO A 149 6.30 -5.84 -9.17
C PRO A 149 4.88 -6.34 -8.90
N GLY A 150 4.56 -7.50 -9.46
CA GLY A 150 3.25 -8.16 -9.33
C GLY A 150 2.88 -8.93 -10.59
N ALA A 151 1.96 -9.87 -10.44
CA ALA A 151 1.32 -10.55 -11.56
C ALA A 151 0.47 -9.58 -12.40
N TYR A 152 0.00 -10.04 -13.55
CA TYR A 152 -0.95 -9.32 -14.40
C TYR A 152 -0.50 -7.88 -14.71
N LEU A 153 0.72 -7.74 -15.21
CA LEU A 153 1.28 -6.43 -15.52
C LEU A 153 1.43 -5.49 -14.31
N GLY A 154 1.69 -6.06 -13.12
CA GLY A 154 2.04 -5.29 -11.92
C GLY A 154 0.88 -4.98 -10.98
N VAL A 155 -0.27 -5.66 -11.16
CA VAL A 155 -1.36 -5.66 -10.19
C VAL A 155 -0.80 -6.04 -8.82
N LYS A 156 -1.26 -5.35 -7.79
CA LYS A 156 -0.92 -5.69 -6.41
C LYS A 156 -1.31 -7.14 -6.11
N ASP A 157 -0.36 -7.87 -5.54
CA ASP A 157 -0.59 -9.23 -5.05
C ASP A 157 -1.83 -9.32 -4.14
N PHE A 158 -2.57 -10.43 -4.22
CA PHE A 158 -3.89 -10.56 -3.60
C PHE A 158 -3.76 -10.63 -2.08
N HIS A 159 -2.77 -11.36 -1.58
CA HIS A 159 -2.44 -11.37 -0.16
C HIS A 159 -2.07 -9.96 0.30
N GLY A 160 -1.18 -9.27 -0.43
CA GLY A 160 -0.77 -7.90 -0.11
C GLY A 160 -1.93 -6.89 -0.15
N ALA A 161 -2.92 -7.07 -1.02
CA ALA A 161 -4.14 -6.27 -1.07
C ALA A 161 -5.06 -6.56 0.13
N LEU A 162 -5.28 -7.84 0.45
CA LEU A 162 -6.13 -8.27 1.55
C LEU A 162 -5.55 -7.86 2.91
N ASP A 163 -4.27 -8.14 3.15
CA ASP A 163 -3.53 -7.73 4.34
C ASP A 163 -3.63 -6.21 4.59
N LYS A 164 -3.63 -5.40 3.51
CA LYS A 164 -3.78 -3.95 3.62
C LYS A 164 -5.07 -3.55 4.31
N ILE A 165 -6.19 -4.18 3.93
CA ILE A 165 -7.54 -3.82 4.39
C ILE A 165 -8.00 -4.63 5.60
N THR A 166 -7.28 -5.68 6.00
CA THR A 166 -7.61 -6.50 7.18
C THR A 166 -6.69 -6.24 8.37
N ASN A 167 -5.37 -6.14 8.16
CA ASN A 167 -4.38 -6.03 9.23
C ASN A 167 -3.85 -4.61 9.37
N ARG A 168 -3.32 -4.03 8.29
CA ARG A 168 -2.61 -2.74 8.32
C ARG A 168 -3.54 -1.55 8.48
N LYS A 169 -4.67 -1.55 7.77
CA LYS A 169 -5.68 -0.49 7.80
C LYS A 169 -7.04 -1.10 8.00
N ARG A 170 -7.29 -1.63 9.18
CA ARG A 170 -8.52 -2.40 9.49
C ARG A 170 -9.82 -1.66 9.23
N HIS A 171 -9.79 -0.33 9.37
CA HIS A 171 -10.91 0.56 9.11
C HIS A 171 -11.13 0.87 7.63
N TYR A 172 -10.20 0.49 6.74
CA TYR A 172 -10.38 0.62 5.30
C TYR A 172 -11.32 -0.47 4.82
N ASP A 173 -12.23 -0.10 3.93
CA ASP A 173 -13.04 -1.05 3.20
C ASP A 173 -12.45 -1.33 1.80
N ILE A 174 -13.10 -2.21 1.04
CA ILE A 174 -12.61 -2.59 -0.28
C ILE A 174 -12.51 -1.38 -1.23
N GLY A 175 -13.46 -0.44 -1.13
CA GLY A 175 -13.47 0.79 -1.93
C GLY A 175 -12.32 1.75 -1.63
N ASP A 176 -11.63 1.58 -0.50
CA ASP A 176 -10.44 2.36 -0.16
C ASP A 176 -9.16 1.84 -0.83
N LEU A 177 -9.21 0.63 -1.42
CA LEU A 177 -8.09 -0.03 -2.09
C LEU A 177 -7.85 0.55 -3.49
N LYS A 178 -7.41 1.81 -3.55
CA LYS A 178 -7.22 2.56 -4.79
C LYS A 178 -5.89 2.34 -5.51
N ASP A 179 -5.05 1.45 -4.98
CA ASP A 179 -3.69 1.19 -5.44
C ASP A 179 -3.47 -0.30 -5.77
N ALA A 180 -4.55 -1.02 -6.11
CA ALA A 180 -4.49 -2.38 -6.60
C ALA A 180 -4.03 -2.42 -8.06
N ALA A 181 -4.66 -1.61 -8.92
CA ALA A 181 -4.10 -1.19 -10.20
C ALA A 181 -3.19 0.02 -10.00
N ARG A 182 -1.94 -0.07 -10.46
CA ARG A 182 -0.89 0.92 -10.20
C ARG A 182 0.19 0.93 -11.28
N MET A 183 0.62 2.13 -11.66
CA MET A 183 1.72 2.35 -12.59
C MET A 183 2.62 3.50 -12.14
N THR A 184 3.84 3.54 -12.66
CA THR A 184 4.75 4.67 -12.45
C THR A 184 5.33 5.12 -13.78
N ILE A 185 5.39 6.43 -14.02
CA ILE A 185 6.18 7.02 -15.10
C ILE A 185 7.40 7.70 -14.46
N VAL A 186 8.57 7.37 -14.98
CA VAL A 186 9.85 7.88 -14.50
C VAL A 186 10.41 8.86 -15.52
N PHE A 187 10.77 10.05 -15.07
CA PHE A 187 11.30 11.13 -15.92
C PHE A 187 12.76 11.42 -15.57
N GLU A 188 13.55 11.81 -16.56
CA GLU A 188 14.91 12.29 -16.33
C GLU A 188 14.90 13.71 -15.74
N THR A 189 13.94 14.56 -16.15
CA THR A 189 13.84 15.94 -15.70
C THR A 189 12.53 16.24 -14.98
N SER A 190 12.55 17.24 -14.09
CA SER A 190 11.33 17.74 -13.45
C SER A 190 10.41 18.49 -14.43
N GLN A 191 10.97 19.09 -15.50
CA GLN A 191 10.14 19.77 -16.51
C GLN A 191 9.22 18.78 -17.22
N ASP A 192 9.75 17.65 -17.67
CA ASP A 192 8.97 16.59 -18.34
C ASP A 192 7.88 16.01 -17.40
N MET A 193 8.22 15.81 -16.13
CA MET A 193 7.27 15.36 -15.11
C MET A 193 6.13 16.38 -14.90
N ILE A 194 6.43 17.69 -14.92
CA ILE A 194 5.42 18.76 -14.78
C ILE A 194 4.55 18.85 -16.04
N ALA A 195 5.12 18.64 -17.23
CA ALA A 195 4.36 18.55 -18.48
C ALA A 195 3.37 17.37 -18.42
N ALA A 196 3.83 16.19 -18.00
CA ALA A 196 2.98 15.02 -17.81
C ALA A 196 1.86 15.26 -16.79
N LYS A 197 2.16 15.89 -15.64
CA LYS A 197 1.14 16.33 -14.67
C LYS A 197 0.04 17.16 -15.36
N SER A 198 0.44 18.10 -16.21
CA SER A 198 -0.48 19.03 -16.87
C SER A 198 -1.37 18.32 -17.88
N ILE A 199 -0.82 17.38 -18.67
CA ILE A 199 -1.60 16.55 -19.60
C ILE A 199 -2.61 15.68 -18.86
N ILE A 200 -2.18 14.99 -17.80
CA ILE A 200 -3.07 14.10 -17.03
C ILE A 200 -4.19 14.91 -16.35
N ALA A 201 -3.88 16.10 -15.84
CA ALA A 201 -4.89 16.97 -15.21
C ALA A 201 -6.00 17.45 -16.16
N LEU A 202 -5.81 17.31 -17.48
CA LEU A 202 -6.79 17.64 -18.51
C LEU A 202 -7.47 16.40 -19.11
N SER A 203 -7.14 15.20 -18.64
CA SER A 203 -7.67 13.97 -19.20
C SER A 203 -9.06 13.63 -18.66
N THR A 204 -9.82 12.84 -19.42
CA THR A 204 -11.17 12.39 -19.05
C THR A 204 -11.16 11.50 -17.82
N GLU A 205 -10.13 10.66 -17.65
CA GLU A 205 -9.96 9.75 -16.52
C GLU A 205 -9.77 10.52 -15.19
N PHE A 206 -9.09 11.68 -15.24
CA PHE A 206 -8.95 12.55 -14.08
C PHE A 206 -10.19 13.41 -13.86
N ASP A 207 -10.84 13.87 -14.94
CA ASP A 207 -12.00 14.76 -14.88
C ASP A 207 -13.14 14.20 -14.02
N LYS A 208 -13.36 12.88 -14.12
CA LYS A 208 -14.33 12.14 -13.32
C LYS A 208 -14.08 12.23 -11.81
N LEU A 209 -12.81 12.31 -11.39
CA LEU A 209 -12.43 12.28 -9.97
C LEU A 209 -11.97 13.64 -9.41
N LYS A 210 -11.72 14.64 -10.26
CA LYS A 210 -11.11 15.93 -9.89
C LYS A 210 -11.87 16.69 -8.78
N HIS A 211 -13.15 16.40 -8.56
CA HIS A 211 -13.91 17.03 -7.49
C HIS A 211 -13.42 16.59 -6.09
N HIS A 212 -12.79 15.41 -5.97
CA HIS A 212 -12.16 14.97 -4.73
C HIS A 212 -10.76 15.56 -4.54
N GLN A 213 -10.46 16.12 -3.36
CA GLN A 213 -9.12 16.59 -3.03
C GLN A 213 -8.07 15.46 -3.11
N SER A 214 -8.46 14.22 -2.79
CA SER A 214 -7.55 13.07 -2.83
C SER A 214 -7.24 12.55 -4.23
N ALA A 215 -7.90 13.05 -5.29
CA ALA A 215 -7.71 12.57 -6.66
C ALA A 215 -6.29 12.83 -7.19
N MET A 216 -5.62 13.86 -6.68
CA MET A 216 -4.19 14.08 -6.90
C MET A 216 -3.49 14.41 -5.58
N LYS A 217 -2.27 13.88 -5.40
CA LYS A 217 -1.33 14.28 -4.35
C LYS A 217 -0.08 14.80 -5.01
N ASP A 218 0.08 16.12 -5.05
CA ASP A 218 1.28 16.79 -5.54
C ASP A 218 2.19 17.12 -4.37
N ARG A 219 3.23 16.30 -4.16
CA ARG A 219 4.20 16.49 -3.06
C ARG A 219 5.33 17.46 -3.41
N TYR A 220 5.42 17.86 -4.68
CA TYR A 220 6.27 18.96 -5.14
C TYR A 220 5.53 20.30 -5.11
N GLY A 221 4.24 20.29 -4.72
CA GLY A 221 3.24 21.33 -4.90
C GLY A 221 3.72 22.77 -4.93
N THR A 222 3.91 23.28 -6.15
CA THR A 222 4.04 24.71 -6.49
C THR A 222 2.80 25.22 -7.26
N SER A 223 1.79 24.37 -7.44
CA SER A 223 0.61 24.67 -8.26
C SER A 223 -0.20 25.84 -7.67
N LYS A 224 -0.70 26.73 -8.53
CA LYS A 224 -1.53 27.90 -8.14
C LYS A 224 -2.98 27.73 -8.60
N GLY A 225 -3.89 28.57 -8.08
CA GLY A 225 -5.30 28.59 -8.49
C GLY A 225 -6.09 27.35 -8.08
N LYS A 226 -7.03 26.88 -8.91
CA LYS A 226 -7.93 25.74 -8.60
C LYS A 226 -7.18 24.43 -8.30
N ASN A 227 -5.97 24.26 -8.84
CA ASN A 227 -5.14 23.06 -8.62
C ASN A 227 -4.29 23.12 -7.34
N ALA A 228 -4.25 24.28 -6.65
CA ALA A 228 -3.51 24.40 -5.39
C ALA A 228 -4.04 23.47 -4.29
N LYS A 229 -5.32 23.06 -4.37
CA LYS A 229 -5.95 22.13 -3.43
C LYS A 229 -5.28 20.75 -3.35
N TYR A 230 -4.52 20.37 -4.38
CA TYR A 230 -3.81 19.09 -4.45
C TYR A 230 -2.37 19.15 -3.94
N ASN A 231 -1.85 20.35 -3.67
CA ASN A 231 -0.52 20.51 -3.08
C ASN A 231 -0.55 19.95 -1.65
N CYS A 232 0.30 18.98 -1.36
CA CYS A 232 0.32 18.30 -0.05
C CYS A 232 1.71 18.20 0.60
N GLY A 233 2.74 18.71 -0.07
CA GLY A 233 4.11 18.68 0.44
C GLY A 233 4.71 17.27 0.53
N ALA A 234 5.98 17.20 0.91
CA ALA A 234 6.66 15.92 1.13
C ALA A 234 5.99 15.11 2.26
N THR A 235 6.19 13.79 2.26
CA THR A 235 5.85 12.99 3.45
C THR A 235 6.74 13.39 4.64
N GLU A 236 6.39 12.95 5.85
CA GLU A 236 7.24 13.14 7.04
C GLU A 236 8.66 12.57 6.87
N ALA A 237 8.80 11.52 6.06
CA ALA A 237 10.09 10.95 5.69
C ALA A 237 10.85 11.77 4.65
N GLY A 238 10.25 12.82 4.06
CA GLY A 238 10.84 13.65 3.01
C GLY A 238 10.57 13.18 1.58
N TYR A 239 9.86 12.05 1.39
CA TYR A 239 9.58 11.53 0.05
C TYR A 239 8.60 12.42 -0.72
N LYS A 240 8.90 12.65 -1.99
CA LYS A 240 8.06 13.40 -2.93
C LYS A 240 7.73 12.57 -4.16
N ASP A 241 6.51 12.69 -4.63
CA ASP A 241 6.03 12.22 -5.92
C ASP A 241 4.80 13.04 -6.32
N ILE A 242 4.34 12.86 -7.56
CA ILE A 242 3.02 13.31 -7.97
C ILE A 242 2.19 12.06 -8.19
N LYS A 243 1.08 11.93 -7.48
CA LYS A 243 0.22 10.76 -7.56
C LYS A 243 -1.16 11.16 -8.05
N PHE A 244 -1.62 10.52 -9.11
CA PHE A 244 -2.98 10.61 -9.62
C PHE A 244 -3.76 9.35 -9.29
N PHE A 245 -5.04 9.53 -9.04
CA PHE A 245 -6.05 8.49 -9.11
C PHE A 245 -6.92 8.79 -10.30
N LEU A 246 -7.06 7.80 -11.18
CA LEU A 246 -7.72 7.92 -12.48
C LEU A 246 -8.81 6.86 -12.56
N GLU A 247 -10.01 7.24 -12.98
CA GLU A 247 -11.08 6.25 -13.20
C GLU A 247 -10.98 5.70 -14.62
N MET A 248 -10.71 4.39 -14.72
CA MET A 248 -10.64 3.66 -15.98
C MET A 248 -12.05 3.45 -16.57
N GLU A 249 -12.13 2.99 -17.82
CA GLU A 249 -13.41 2.80 -18.51
C GLU A 249 -14.34 1.80 -17.81
N ASN A 250 -13.78 0.76 -17.18
CA ASN A 250 -14.55 -0.21 -16.39
C ASN A 250 -14.96 0.30 -14.98
N GLY A 251 -14.76 1.60 -14.69
CA GLY A 251 -15.15 2.26 -13.45
C GLY A 251 -14.20 2.02 -12.27
N HIS A 252 -13.11 1.25 -12.45
CA HIS A 252 -12.11 1.07 -11.41
C HIS A 252 -11.09 2.19 -11.38
N ILE A 253 -10.54 2.45 -10.19
CA ILE A 253 -9.54 3.50 -10.01
C ILE A 253 -8.13 2.90 -10.13
N GLY A 254 -7.33 3.44 -11.05
CA GLY A 254 -5.90 3.20 -11.15
C GLY A 254 -5.06 4.27 -10.46
N GLU A 255 -3.98 3.88 -9.78
CA GLU A 255 -3.00 4.80 -9.20
C GLU A 255 -1.83 5.04 -10.18
N LEU A 256 -1.68 6.26 -10.70
CA LEU A 256 -0.54 6.64 -11.55
C LEU A 256 0.42 7.53 -10.75
N GLN A 257 1.67 7.08 -10.58
CA GLN A 257 2.72 7.86 -9.94
C GLN A 257 3.66 8.47 -10.98
N LEU A 258 4.01 9.73 -10.81
CA LEU A 258 5.06 10.41 -11.57
C LEU A 258 6.24 10.65 -10.63
N ASN A 259 7.44 10.30 -11.10
CA ASN A 259 8.67 10.46 -10.33
C ASN A 259 9.84 10.83 -11.23
N THR A 260 10.84 11.49 -10.66
CA THR A 260 12.14 11.61 -11.33
C THR A 260 12.97 10.34 -11.09
N LYS A 261 13.93 10.06 -11.99
CA LYS A 261 14.83 8.90 -11.86
C LYS A 261 15.61 8.90 -10.54
N ASN A 262 16.12 10.06 -10.15
CA ASN A 262 16.86 10.23 -8.91
C ASN A 262 15.98 10.00 -7.67
N MET A 263 14.73 10.50 -7.68
CA MET A 263 13.76 10.22 -6.62
C MET A 263 13.36 8.74 -6.56
N MET A 264 13.34 8.02 -7.69
CA MET A 264 13.13 6.56 -7.67
C MET A 264 14.28 5.79 -7.01
N VAL A 265 15.52 6.25 -7.17
CA VAL A 265 16.68 5.69 -6.44
C VAL A 265 16.58 6.00 -4.95
N ALA A 266 16.23 7.24 -4.58
CA ALA A 266 15.98 7.62 -3.20
C ALA A 266 14.88 6.75 -2.57
N LYS A 267 13.73 6.59 -3.25
CA LYS A 267 12.62 5.74 -2.83
C LYS A 267 13.06 4.30 -2.60
N LYS A 268 13.81 3.70 -3.53
CA LYS A 268 14.26 2.31 -3.36
C LYS A 268 15.09 2.14 -2.08
N ASN A 269 15.97 3.09 -1.78
CA ASN A 269 16.87 3.02 -0.63
C ASN A 269 16.23 3.50 0.67
N GLY A 270 15.34 4.48 0.65
CA GLY A 270 14.63 5.00 1.83
C GLY A 270 13.41 4.15 2.22
N HIS A 271 12.80 3.42 1.28
CA HIS A 271 11.60 2.62 1.58
C HIS A 271 11.89 1.45 2.53
N ILE A 272 13.13 0.95 2.58
CA ILE A 272 13.49 -0.10 3.53
C ILE A 272 13.47 0.41 4.97
N ILE A 273 13.91 1.65 5.19
CA ILE A 273 13.81 2.34 6.49
C ILE A 273 12.35 2.60 6.82
N TYR A 274 11.55 3.02 5.83
CA TYR A 274 10.11 3.18 6.00
C TYR A 274 9.41 1.88 6.46
N ASP A 275 9.80 0.71 5.93
CA ASP A 275 9.21 -0.56 6.35
C ASP A 275 9.54 -0.89 7.83
N ILE A 276 10.71 -0.50 8.35
CA ILE A 276 11.06 -0.62 9.78
C ILE A 276 10.18 0.31 10.62
N LEU A 277 10.15 1.60 10.27
CA LEU A 277 9.43 2.61 11.05
C LEU A 277 7.91 2.40 11.03
N ARG A 278 7.35 1.92 9.92
CA ARG A 278 5.91 1.70 9.79
C ARG A 278 5.36 0.70 10.81
N ASP A 279 6.11 -0.33 11.16
CA ASP A 279 5.68 -1.33 12.15
C ASP A 279 5.55 -0.74 13.57
N GLY A 280 6.21 0.39 13.85
CA GLY A 280 6.16 1.08 15.13
C GLY A 280 4.93 1.97 15.39
N GLY A 281 4.10 2.22 14.39
CA GLY A 281 2.91 3.07 14.55
C GLY A 281 3.26 4.53 14.86
N THR A 282 2.99 5.01 16.09
CA THR A 282 3.11 6.42 16.49
C THR A 282 4.54 6.93 16.71
N LEU A 283 5.57 6.10 16.55
CA LEU A 283 7.01 6.46 16.59
C LEU A 283 7.49 7.26 17.82
N ASP A 284 6.67 7.35 18.86
CA ASP A 284 6.89 8.10 20.10
C ASP A 284 7.34 7.20 21.26
N LYS A 285 7.41 5.89 21.02
CA LYS A 285 7.84 4.88 21.99
C LYS A 285 8.62 3.75 21.31
N PRO A 286 9.47 3.03 22.06
CA PRO A 286 10.11 1.82 21.56
C PRO A 286 9.09 0.79 21.08
N PHE A 287 9.48 -0.02 20.09
CA PHE A 287 8.66 -1.12 19.59
C PHE A 287 9.54 -2.29 19.14
N THR A 288 8.94 -3.47 19.07
CA THR A 288 9.60 -4.69 18.60
C THR A 288 8.97 -5.14 17.29
N ILE A 289 9.78 -5.27 16.25
CA ILE A 289 9.38 -5.86 14.98
C ILE A 289 9.46 -7.38 15.12
N THR A 290 8.35 -8.06 14.89
CA THR A 290 8.26 -9.53 14.81
C THR A 290 7.81 -10.00 13.43
N ASN A 291 7.51 -9.07 12.51
CA ASN A 291 7.12 -9.38 11.15
C ASN A 291 8.31 -9.98 10.37
N SER A 292 8.26 -11.29 10.14
CA SER A 292 9.33 -12.06 9.50
C SER A 292 9.66 -11.56 8.08
N GLU A 293 8.66 -11.07 7.34
CA GLU A 293 8.90 -10.53 6.00
C GLU A 293 9.69 -9.22 6.04
N VAL A 294 9.35 -8.34 6.99
CA VAL A 294 10.08 -7.07 7.20
C VAL A 294 11.51 -7.37 7.62
N LEU A 295 11.71 -8.25 8.60
CA LEU A 295 13.04 -8.64 9.08
C LEU A 295 13.90 -9.25 7.98
N ALA A 296 13.35 -10.19 7.20
CA ALA A 296 14.04 -10.81 6.06
C ALA A 296 14.38 -9.78 4.97
N LYS A 297 13.47 -8.84 4.70
CA LYS A 297 13.69 -7.77 3.72
C LYS A 297 14.80 -6.83 4.15
N VAL A 298 14.83 -6.41 5.42
CA VAL A 298 15.86 -5.55 5.99
C VAL A 298 17.22 -6.23 5.90
N SER A 299 17.34 -7.45 6.44
CA SER A 299 18.58 -8.24 6.44
C SER A 299 19.13 -8.46 5.02
N ARG A 300 18.27 -8.77 4.05
CA ARG A 300 18.69 -9.03 2.67
C ARG A 300 19.17 -7.79 1.92
N ASN A 301 18.50 -6.66 2.10
CA ASN A 301 18.67 -5.48 1.23
C ASN A 301 19.48 -4.35 1.86
N MET A 302 19.57 -4.26 3.20
CA MET A 302 20.49 -3.35 3.90
C MET A 302 21.82 -4.05 4.15
N ASN A 303 22.48 -4.48 3.07
CA ASN A 303 23.77 -5.17 3.11
C ASN A 303 24.94 -4.20 2.85
N GLU A 304 26.17 -4.71 2.79
CA GLU A 304 27.38 -3.92 2.57
C GLU A 304 27.28 -3.02 1.32
N LYS A 305 26.69 -3.51 0.23
CA LYS A 305 26.48 -2.72 -0.98
C LYS A 305 25.58 -1.50 -0.73
N TRP A 306 24.52 -1.67 0.07
CA TRP A 306 23.64 -0.55 0.45
C TRP A 306 24.41 0.47 1.30
N PHE A 307 25.14 0.01 2.32
CA PHE A 307 25.91 0.90 3.19
C PHE A 307 27.02 1.65 2.44
N ASN A 308 27.76 0.98 1.56
CA ASN A 308 28.77 1.62 0.73
C ASN A 308 28.14 2.69 -0.17
N PHE A 309 27.04 2.37 -0.85
CA PHE A 309 26.33 3.31 -1.70
C PHE A 309 25.81 4.53 -0.91
N MET A 310 25.22 4.32 0.27
CA MET A 310 24.71 5.39 1.13
C MET A 310 25.82 6.28 1.70
N ASN A 311 26.93 5.69 2.17
CA ASN A 311 28.08 6.43 2.67
C ASN A 311 28.71 7.33 1.60
N THR A 312 28.73 6.88 0.34
CA THR A 312 29.24 7.68 -0.78
C THR A 312 28.25 8.77 -1.21
N ARG A 313 26.97 8.44 -1.32
CA ARG A 313 25.99 9.31 -1.98
C ARG A 313 25.14 10.16 -1.02
N VAL A 314 25.19 9.90 0.29
CA VAL A 314 24.45 10.65 1.33
C VAL A 314 25.41 11.12 2.43
N PRO A 315 26.41 11.97 2.11
CA PRO A 315 27.49 12.31 3.03
C PRO A 315 27.02 13.01 4.31
N LYS A 316 25.92 13.77 4.24
CA LYS A 316 25.34 14.48 5.40
C LYS A 316 24.84 13.52 6.50
N ALA A 317 24.59 12.26 6.18
CA ALA A 317 24.09 11.27 7.12
C ALA A 317 25.15 10.23 7.51
N LYS A 318 26.43 10.42 7.17
CA LYS A 318 27.48 9.40 7.33
C LYS A 318 27.57 8.82 8.75
N GLU A 319 27.50 9.67 9.77
CA GLU A 319 27.52 9.24 11.17
C GLU A 319 26.27 8.44 11.55
N ASP A 320 25.08 8.89 11.12
CA ASP A 320 23.83 8.18 11.38
C ASP A 320 23.73 6.87 10.57
N ILE A 321 24.33 6.79 9.38
CA ILE A 321 24.42 5.55 8.59
C ILE A 321 25.23 4.48 9.36
N ALA A 322 26.31 4.86 10.05
CA ALA A 322 27.06 3.93 10.88
C ALA A 322 26.22 3.38 12.05
N LYS A 323 25.37 4.22 12.66
CA LYS A 323 24.41 3.79 13.68
C LYS A 323 23.34 2.86 13.09
N VAL A 324 22.84 3.14 11.90
CA VAL A 324 21.92 2.22 11.18
C VAL A 324 22.59 0.87 10.91
N GLN A 325 23.89 0.86 10.59
CA GLN A 325 24.64 -0.39 10.43
C GLN A 325 24.68 -1.21 11.72
N ALA A 326 24.83 -0.56 12.88
CA ALA A 326 24.73 -1.24 14.17
C ALA A 326 23.34 -1.86 14.42
N ILE A 327 22.25 -1.18 14.01
CA ILE A 327 20.88 -1.72 14.07
C ILE A 327 20.75 -3.00 13.22
N VAL A 328 21.27 -2.98 11.99
CA VAL A 328 21.21 -4.14 11.08
C VAL A 328 22.10 -5.29 11.58
N ASN A 329 23.27 -5.00 12.15
CA ASN A 329 24.12 -6.02 12.76
C ASN A 329 23.42 -6.70 13.93
N ARG A 330 22.71 -5.93 14.77
CA ARG A 330 21.88 -6.47 15.86
C ARG A 330 20.77 -7.38 15.33
N LEU A 331 20.09 -7.00 14.25
CA LEU A 331 19.12 -7.87 13.58
C LEU A 331 19.76 -9.18 13.11
N ASN A 332 20.88 -9.12 12.41
CA ASN A 332 21.54 -10.30 11.86
C ASN A 332 22.04 -11.24 12.97
N GLN A 333 22.55 -10.69 14.08
CA GLN A 333 22.91 -11.46 15.27
C GLN A 333 21.69 -12.15 15.90
N ASN A 334 20.58 -11.44 16.04
CA ASN A 334 19.34 -12.03 16.55
C ASN A 334 18.90 -13.22 15.68
N ILE A 335 18.87 -13.06 14.36
CA ILE A 335 18.52 -14.14 13.42
C ILE A 335 19.47 -15.33 13.54
N ALA A 336 20.79 -15.08 13.61
CA ALA A 336 21.80 -16.13 13.77
C ALA A 336 21.62 -16.92 15.09
N ASN A 337 21.11 -16.25 16.13
CA ASN A 337 20.80 -16.87 17.43
C ASN A 337 19.39 -17.47 17.51
N GLY A 338 18.65 -17.55 16.38
CA GLY A 338 17.29 -18.09 16.34
C GLY A 338 16.21 -17.13 16.86
N VAL A 339 16.55 -15.87 17.13
CA VAL A 339 15.62 -14.83 17.60
C VAL A 339 15.11 -14.03 16.40
N ASN A 340 13.86 -14.27 16.00
CA ASN A 340 13.25 -13.60 14.86
C ASN A 340 12.54 -12.29 15.27
N SER A 341 13.30 -11.34 15.85
CA SER A 341 12.77 -10.04 16.24
C SER A 341 13.83 -8.94 16.24
N LEU A 342 13.39 -7.68 16.15
CA LEU A 342 14.24 -6.49 16.29
C LEU A 342 13.58 -5.47 17.22
N LEU A 343 14.22 -5.21 18.37
CA LEU A 343 13.87 -4.06 19.21
C LEU A 343 14.41 -2.78 18.55
N VAL A 344 13.52 -1.79 18.39
CA VAL A 344 13.81 -0.46 17.88
C VAL A 344 13.52 0.54 19.00
N ASN A 345 14.57 1.17 19.53
CA ASN A 345 14.44 2.16 20.60
C ASN A 345 14.22 3.58 20.04
N LEU A 346 14.04 4.57 20.92
CA LEU A 346 13.78 5.96 20.49
C LEU A 346 14.94 6.58 19.69
N ASP A 347 16.18 6.25 20.01
CA ASP A 347 17.35 6.77 19.30
C ASP A 347 17.53 6.10 17.94
N ASP A 348 17.18 4.81 17.82
CA ASP A 348 17.08 4.11 16.55
C ASP A 348 16.02 4.80 15.65
N ILE A 349 14.84 5.13 16.19
CA ILE A 349 13.77 5.83 15.46
C ILE A 349 14.26 7.18 14.92
N LYS A 350 14.92 7.99 15.77
CA LYS A 350 15.49 9.29 15.35
C LYS A 350 16.53 9.11 14.26
N THR A 351 17.44 8.16 14.44
CA THR A 351 18.52 7.86 13.48
C THR A 351 17.94 7.43 12.14
N LEU A 352 17.02 6.46 12.13
CA LEU A 352 16.34 5.98 10.93
C LEU A 352 15.59 7.11 10.21
N SER A 353 14.87 7.95 10.96
CA SER A 353 14.14 9.10 10.40
C SER A 353 15.08 10.14 9.79
N SER A 354 16.18 10.46 10.47
CA SER A 354 17.24 11.38 10.01
C SER A 354 17.87 10.90 8.69
N VAL A 355 18.28 9.62 8.63
CA VAL A 355 18.84 9.02 7.42
C VAL A 355 17.82 9.03 6.27
N SER A 356 16.56 8.68 6.56
CA SER A 356 15.48 8.72 5.56
C SER A 356 15.32 10.11 4.94
N LEU A 357 15.23 11.16 5.76
CA LEU A 357 15.15 12.55 5.31
C LEU A 357 16.36 12.92 4.43
N CYS A 358 17.57 12.54 4.84
CA CYS A 358 18.78 12.81 4.07
C CYS A 358 18.79 12.09 2.72
N ILE A 359 18.33 10.83 2.65
CA ILE A 359 18.21 10.07 1.39
C ILE A 359 17.25 10.79 0.43
N TYR A 360 16.07 11.17 0.91
CA TYR A 360 15.08 11.82 0.05
C TYR A 360 15.49 13.25 -0.36
N ALA A 361 16.20 13.97 0.49
CA ALA A 361 16.82 15.24 0.13
C ALA A 361 17.83 15.08 -1.03
N GLN A 362 18.60 13.99 -1.06
CA GLN A 362 19.45 13.68 -2.22
C GLN A 362 18.63 13.29 -3.46
N GLY A 363 17.44 12.71 -3.28
CA GLY A 363 16.50 12.43 -4.37
C GLY A 363 16.03 13.68 -5.12
N ASP A 364 16.00 14.84 -4.47
CA ASP A 364 15.71 16.14 -5.11
C ASP A 364 16.94 16.72 -5.85
N ASN A 365 18.15 16.29 -5.50
CA ASN A 365 19.39 16.73 -6.14
C ASN A 365 19.67 15.88 -7.38
N ALA A 366 19.21 16.36 -8.54
CA ALA A 366 19.04 15.64 -9.82
C ALA A 366 20.05 14.53 -10.21
N ARG A 367 21.32 14.60 -9.78
CA ARG A 367 22.34 13.58 -10.08
C ARG A 367 23.00 12.94 -8.87
N ALA A 368 22.66 13.33 -7.64
CA ALA A 368 23.40 12.91 -6.45
C ALA A 368 23.39 11.38 -6.24
N LEU A 369 22.29 10.71 -6.59
CA LEU A 369 22.14 9.25 -6.42
C LEU A 369 22.28 8.48 -7.75
N LEU A 370 22.58 9.16 -8.86
CA LEU A 370 22.78 8.56 -10.17
C LEU A 370 24.29 8.40 -10.44
N GLU A 371 24.67 7.39 -11.22
CA GLU A 371 26.08 7.13 -11.57
C GLU A 371 26.75 8.33 -12.22
#